data_AF-A0A7S2D3Y5-F1
#
_entry.id   AF-A0A7S2D3Y5-F1
#
_cell.length_a   1.000
_cell.length_b   1.000
_cell.length_c   1.000
_cell.angle_alpha   90.00
_cell.angle_beta   90.00
_cell.angle_gamma   90.00
#
_symmetry.space_group_name_H-M   'P 1'
#
loop_
_entity.id
_entity.type
_entity.pdbx_description
1 polymer ?
#
loop_
_entity_poly.entity_id
_entity_poly.type
_entity_poly.pdbx_seq_one_letter_code
_entity_poly.pdbx_strand_id
1 'polypeptide(L)'
;HLVQDLKLQMPDATWAQIVAIALQLVEGAYGVVFLFQEEPDLLIGARKGSPLILGVGSGEHMLASDASAIVEHTKDVVYLRDGDMVEVRRSRYTVQRVE
;
A
#
# COMPACT_ATOMS: atom_id res chain seq x y z
N HIS A 1 12.53 -10.29 0.87
CA HIS A 1 13.28 -10.51 2.12
C HIS A 1 13.49 -9.19 2.86
N LEU A 2 13.93 -8.10 2.21
CA LEU A 2 14.15 -6.79 2.85
C LEU A 2 13.12 -6.36 3.92
N VAL A 3 11.82 -6.35 3.58
CA VAL A 3 10.74 -5.99 4.54
C VAL A 3 10.72 -6.93 5.75
N GLN A 4 10.89 -8.23 5.53
CA GLN A 4 10.94 -9.22 6.61
C GLN A 4 12.17 -9.03 7.49
N ASP A 5 13.34 -8.80 6.88
CA ASP A 5 14.60 -8.64 7.59
C ASP A 5 14.58 -7.38 8.48
N LEU A 6 14.03 -6.28 7.97
CA LEU A 6 13.80 -5.06 8.75
C LEU A 6 12.82 -5.28 9.91
N LYS A 7 11.74 -6.04 9.69
CA LYS A 7 10.80 -6.39 10.76
C LYS A 7 11.47 -7.21 11.87
N LEU A 8 12.37 -8.13 11.52
CA LEU A 8 13.13 -8.91 12.50
C LEU A 8 14.09 -8.04 13.34
N GLN A 9 14.67 -7.01 12.73
CA GLN A 9 15.55 -6.06 13.43
C GLN A 9 14.78 -5.04 14.29
N MET A 10 13.55 -4.72 13.91
CA MET A 10 12.69 -3.73 14.55
C MET A 10 11.32 -4.35 14.89
N PRO A 11 11.25 -5.31 15.84
CA PRO A 11 10.04 -6.08 16.09
C PRO A 11 8.85 -5.22 16.54
N ASP A 12 9.11 -4.13 17.26
CA ASP A 12 8.09 -3.23 17.80
C ASP A 12 7.54 -2.23 16.77
N ALA A 13 8.22 -2.05 15.63
CA ALA A 13 7.77 -1.14 14.58
C ALA A 13 6.57 -1.72 13.82
N THR A 14 5.62 -0.88 13.42
CA THR A 14 4.47 -1.33 12.63
C THR A 14 4.89 -1.72 11.22
N TRP A 15 4.10 -2.55 10.55
CA TRP A 15 4.36 -2.89 9.15
C TRP A 15 4.41 -1.67 8.22
N ALA A 16 3.61 -0.64 8.50
CA ALA A 16 3.67 0.64 7.78
C ALA A 16 5.02 1.34 7.93
N GLN A 17 5.59 1.35 9.14
CA GLN A 17 6.93 1.90 9.38
C GLN A 17 8.00 1.08 8.68
N ILE A 18 7.93 -0.25 8.77
CA ILE A 18 8.89 -1.15 8.11
C ILE A 18 8.86 -0.99 6.59
N VAL A 19 7.66 -0.97 5.99
CA VAL A 19 7.53 -0.77 4.53
C VAL A 19 8.05 0.60 4.13
N ALA A 20 7.72 1.67 4.88
CA ALA A 20 8.24 3.01 4.60
C ALA A 20 9.78 3.04 4.58
N ILE A 21 10.44 2.44 5.58
CA ILE A 21 11.90 2.34 5.64
C ILE A 21 12.44 1.50 4.47
N ALA A 22 11.81 0.37 4.17
CA ALA A 22 12.22 -0.49 3.07
C ALA A 22 12.18 0.24 1.72
N LEU A 23 11.12 1.01 1.48
CA LEU A 23 10.92 1.73 0.22
C LEU A 23 11.94 2.87 0.01
N GLN A 24 12.54 3.41 1.07
CA GLN A 24 13.65 4.37 0.96
C GLN A 24 14.95 3.74 0.43
N LEU A 25 15.08 2.40 0.52
CA LEU A 25 16.23 1.64 0.03
C LEU A 25 16.02 1.08 -1.38
N VAL A 26 14.80 1.18 -1.92
CA VAL A 26 14.45 0.63 -3.24
C VAL A 26 14.53 1.71 -4.30
N GLU A 27 15.37 1.48 -5.30
CA GLU A 27 15.51 2.33 -6.47
C GLU A 27 14.73 1.76 -7.67
N GLY A 28 14.19 2.66 -8.50
CA GLY A 28 13.42 2.31 -9.70
C GLY A 28 11.94 2.65 -9.61
N ALA A 29 11.16 2.15 -10.57
CA ALA A 29 9.72 2.33 -10.65
C ALA A 29 8.97 1.09 -10.16
N TYR A 30 7.98 1.28 -9.30
CA TYR A 30 7.16 0.23 -8.70
C TYR A 30 5.73 0.70 -8.41
N GLY A 31 4.82 -0.27 -8.43
CA GLY A 31 3.45 -0.16 -7.93
C GLY A 31 3.17 -1.48 -7.21
N VAL A 32 3.39 -1.49 -5.89
CA VAL A 32 3.46 -2.73 -5.10
C VAL A 32 2.42 -2.74 -4.00
N VAL A 33 1.98 -3.94 -3.64
CA VAL A 33 1.10 -4.18 -2.49
C VAL A 33 1.72 -5.24 -1.61
N PHE A 34 1.80 -4.95 -0.32
CA PHE A 34 2.28 -5.85 0.72
C PHE A 34 1.10 -6.43 1.49
N LEU A 35 1.19 -7.72 1.77
CA LEU A 35 0.25 -8.47 2.60
C LEU A 35 1.05 -9.15 3.73
N PHE A 36 0.43 -9.27 4.90
CA PHE A 36 1.08 -9.81 6.09
C PHE A 36 0.25 -10.97 6.63
N GLN A 37 0.87 -12.12 6.85
CA GLN A 37 0.16 -13.32 7.30
C GLN A 37 -0.41 -13.13 8.71
N GLU A 38 0.28 -12.36 9.55
CA GLU A 38 -0.09 -12.04 10.92
C GLU A 38 -1.16 -10.95 11.01
N GLU A 39 -1.31 -10.13 9.97
CA GLU A 39 -2.31 -9.06 9.88
C GLU A 39 -3.08 -9.12 8.54
N PRO A 40 -3.99 -10.11 8.37
CA PRO A 40 -4.68 -10.33 7.10
C PRO A 40 -5.64 -9.20 6.69
N ASP A 41 -6.08 -8.38 7.64
CA ASP A 41 -6.92 -7.19 7.38
C ASP A 41 -6.10 -5.93 7.01
N LEU A 42 -4.78 -6.05 6.86
CA LEU A 42 -3.87 -4.96 6.51
C LEU A 42 -3.29 -5.18 5.11
N LEU A 43 -3.48 -4.19 4.25
CA LEU A 43 -2.75 -4.04 3.00
C LEU A 43 -1.94 -2.75 3.03
N ILE A 44 -0.72 -2.79 2.50
CA ILE A 44 0.07 -1.58 2.29
C ILE A 44 0.38 -1.46 0.81
N GLY A 45 -0.10 -0.41 0.17
CA GLY A 45 0.21 -0.09 -1.23
C GLY A 45 1.25 1.02 -1.32
N ALA A 46 2.13 1.00 -2.33
CA ALA A 46 3.04 2.10 -2.59
C ALA A 46 3.28 2.31 -4.09
N ARG A 47 3.44 3.58 -4.46
CA ARG A 47 3.61 4.02 -5.84
C ARG A 47 4.89 4.85 -6.02
N LYS A 48 5.66 4.49 -7.05
CA LYS A 48 6.76 5.29 -7.60
C LYS A 48 6.94 4.97 -9.07
N GLY A 49 6.64 5.87 -10.00
CA GLY A 49 6.75 5.68 -11.44
C GLY A 49 5.80 4.66 -12.10
N SER A 50 5.15 3.76 -11.34
CA SER A 50 4.16 2.79 -11.87
C SER A 50 2.76 3.03 -11.28
N PRO A 51 1.66 2.89 -12.05
CA PRO A 51 0.31 3.14 -11.55
C PRO A 51 -0.09 2.26 -10.36
N LEU A 52 -0.74 2.89 -9.37
CA LEU A 52 -1.46 2.22 -8.30
C LEU A 52 -2.63 3.12 -7.85
N ILE A 53 -3.81 2.55 -7.75
CA ILE A 53 -5.08 3.23 -7.49
C ILE A 53 -5.79 2.51 -6.36
N LEU A 54 -6.41 3.28 -5.47
CA LEU A 54 -7.30 2.78 -4.42
C LEU A 54 -8.75 2.98 -4.86
N GLY A 55 -9.52 1.89 -4.91
CA GLY A 55 -10.97 1.92 -4.98
C GLY A 55 -11.58 1.95 -3.59
N VAL A 56 -12.52 2.88 -3.37
CA VAL A 56 -13.24 3.06 -2.11
C VAL A 56 -14.65 2.50 -2.27
N GLY A 57 -14.88 1.29 -1.77
CA GLY A 57 -16.20 0.66 -1.72
C GLY A 57 -16.90 0.86 -0.37
N SER A 58 -18.16 0.42 -0.30
CA SER A 58 -18.94 0.41 0.94
C SER A 58 -18.58 -0.81 1.79
N GLY A 59 -17.61 -0.66 2.68
CA GLY A 59 -17.14 -1.73 3.59
C GLY A 59 -16.04 -2.63 3.02
N GLU A 60 -15.53 -2.27 1.84
CA GLU A 60 -14.33 -2.86 1.25
C GLU A 60 -13.50 -1.79 0.53
N HIS A 61 -12.20 -2.04 0.46
CA HIS A 61 -11.24 -1.20 -0.26
C HIS A 61 -10.39 -2.11 -1.13
N MET A 62 -10.04 -1.62 -2.32
CA MET A 62 -9.36 -2.41 -3.34
C MET A 62 -8.17 -1.64 -3.88
N LEU A 63 -7.06 -2.34 -4.15
CA LEU A 63 -5.89 -1.76 -4.83
C LEU A 63 -5.76 -2.40 -6.20
N ALA A 64 -5.58 -1.58 -7.23
CA ALA A 64 -5.33 -2.05 -8.59
C ALA A 64 -4.37 -1.11 -9.33
N SER A 65 -3.75 -1.61 -10.41
CA SER A 65 -2.93 -0.81 -11.31
C SER A 65 -3.77 0.03 -12.28
N ASP A 66 -5.03 -0.33 -12.52
CA ASP A 66 -5.93 0.34 -13.46
C ASP A 66 -7.35 0.46 -12.89
N ALA A 67 -8.05 1.55 -13.24
CA ALA A 67 -9.39 1.83 -12.75
C ALA A 67 -10.45 0.84 -13.30
N SER A 68 -10.23 0.28 -14.49
CA SER A 68 -11.14 -0.70 -15.10
C SER A 68 -11.28 -1.97 -14.26
N ALA A 69 -10.26 -2.33 -13.47
CA ALA A 69 -10.32 -3.47 -12.55
C ALA A 69 -11.18 -3.20 -11.29
N ILE A 70 -11.52 -1.94 -11.02
CA ILE A 70 -12.26 -1.52 -9.83
C ILE A 70 -13.66 -0.99 -10.17
N VAL A 71 -13.87 -0.53 -11.41
CA VAL A 71 -15.10 0.16 -11.83
C VAL A 71 -16.40 -0.66 -11.64
N GLU A 72 -16.31 -2.00 -11.66
CA GLU A 72 -17.44 -2.89 -11.39
C GLU A 72 -17.83 -2.92 -9.90
N HIS A 73 -16.89 -2.61 -9.00
CA HIS A 73 -17.08 -2.63 -7.55
C HIS A 73 -17.38 -1.24 -6.98
N THR A 74 -16.72 -0.20 -7.49
CA THR A 74 -16.94 1.19 -7.05
C THR A 74 -16.53 2.19 -8.12
N LYS A 75 -17.16 3.37 -8.08
CA LYS A 75 -16.80 4.54 -8.90
C LYS A 75 -15.92 5.53 -8.15
N ASP A 76 -15.81 5.39 -6.83
CA ASP A 76 -15.01 6.26 -5.98
C ASP A 76 -13.57 5.74 -5.97
N VAL A 77 -12.68 6.52 -6.56
CA VAL A 77 -11.27 6.15 -6.73
C VAL A 77 -10.35 7.24 -6.21
N VAL A 78 -9.26 6.82 -5.56
CA VAL A 78 -8.16 7.67 -5.12
C VAL A 78 -6.93 7.28 -5.91
N TYR A 79 -6.47 8.20 -6.76
CA TYR A 79 -5.23 8.03 -7.50
C TYR A 79 -4.06 8.37 -6.59
N LEU A 80 -3.24 7.37 -6.26
CA LEU A 80 -2.00 7.61 -5.52
C LEU A 80 -1.06 8.42 -6.39
N ARG A 81 -0.31 9.34 -5.78
CA ARG A 81 0.75 10.09 -6.45
C ARG A 81 2.07 9.35 -6.31
N ASP A 82 3.07 9.80 -7.06
CA ASP A 82 4.43 9.33 -6.85
C ASP A 82 4.91 9.64 -5.44
N GLY A 83 5.54 8.64 -4.81
CA GLY A 83 6.01 8.70 -3.42
C GLY A 83 4.91 8.51 -2.38
N ASP A 84 3.65 8.30 -2.78
CA ASP A 84 2.58 7.99 -1.83
C ASP A 84 2.62 6.49 -1.44
N MET A 85 2.45 6.25 -0.15
CA MET A 85 2.16 4.94 0.45
C MET A 85 0.77 5.01 1.10
N VAL A 86 -0.03 3.97 0.91
CA VAL A 86 -1.35 3.85 1.49
C VAL A 86 -1.43 2.64 2.41
N GLU A 87 -1.85 2.86 3.66
CA GLU A 87 -2.30 1.82 4.57
C GLU A 87 -3.80 1.61 4.35
N VAL A 88 -4.22 0.40 4.02
CA VAL A 88 -5.61 0.05 3.75
C VAL A 88 -6.05 -1.03 4.73
N ARG A 89 -7.18 -0.79 5.39
CA ARG A 89 -7.94 -1.76 6.18
C ARG A 89 -9.38 -1.77 5.69
N ARG A 90 -10.18 -2.74 6.13
CA ARG A 90 -11.57 -2.93 5.67
C ARG A 90 -12.45 -1.67 5.69
N SER A 91 -12.31 -0.83 6.73
CA SER A 91 -13.17 0.33 6.96
C SER A 91 -12.46 1.68 6.87
N ARG A 92 -11.14 1.69 6.65
CA ARG A 92 -10.36 2.92 6.61
C ARG A 92 -9.13 2.77 5.75
N TYR A 93 -8.66 3.88 5.22
CA TYR A 93 -7.34 3.97 4.62
C TYR A 93 -6.65 5.26 5.06
N THR A 94 -5.32 5.25 5.04
CA THR A 94 -4.49 6.43 5.30
C THR A 94 -3.44 6.53 4.21
N VAL A 95 -3.30 7.70 3.59
CA VAL A 95 -2.25 7.99 2.61
C VAL A 95 -1.19 8.85 3.29
N GLN A 96 0.07 8.48 3.13
CA GLN A 96 1.23 9.24 3.59
C GLN A 96 2.31 9.28 2.50
N ARG A 97 3.21 10.27 2.58
CA ARG A 97 4.41 10.28 1.75
C ARG A 97 5.55 9.53 2.44
N VAL A 98 6.33 8.81 1.65
CA VAL A 98 7.51 8.05 2.11
C VAL A 98 8.81 8.55 1.47
N GLU A 99 8.74 9.59 0.65
CA GLU A 99 9.85 10.34 0.06
C GLU A 99 9.99 11.74 0.68
#